data_AF-A0A8T5RK82-F1
#
_entry.id   AF-A0A8T5RK82-F1
#
_cell.length_a   1.000
_cell.length_b   1.000
_cell.length_c   1.000
_cell.angle_alpha   90.00
_cell.angle_beta   90.00
_cell.angle_gamma   90.00
#
_symmetry.space_group_name_H-M   'P 1'
#
loop_
_entity.id
_entity.type
_entity.pdbx_description
1 polymer ?
#
loop_
_entity_poly.entity_id
_entity_poly.type
_entity_poly.pdbx_seq_one_letter_code
_entity_poly.pdbx_strand_id
1 'polypeptide(L)'
;NSLFEEILYRGVLFSQLFLYFKSKNKFSNEENQIVMSILISQILFALAHIPNRFISGYYALDEAFFGLISPLIIGVFISYVYYLTNNLYICIGLHGIGNISVSIFTLWFPPSQWSLLIPLFFVFFYILFNTNNQDPGLSKKINTI
;
A
#
# COMPACT_ATOMS: atom_id res chain seq x y z
N ASN A 1 -7.48 -13.58 -0.03
CA ASN A 1 -6.01 -13.47 0.12
C ASN A 1 -5.58 -12.25 0.93
N SER A 2 -6.32 -11.13 0.87
CA SER A 2 -5.91 -9.82 1.41
C SER A 2 -5.41 -9.86 2.85
N LEU A 3 -6.08 -10.62 3.75
CA LEU A 3 -5.61 -10.78 5.14
C LEU A 3 -4.15 -11.25 5.22
N PHE A 4 -3.81 -12.33 4.50
CA PHE A 4 -2.47 -12.91 4.53
C PHE A 4 -1.45 -11.97 3.89
N GLU A 5 -1.80 -11.39 2.74
CA GLU A 5 -0.91 -10.48 2.02
C GLU A 5 -0.61 -9.22 2.83
N GLU A 6 -1.60 -8.62 3.49
CA GLU A 6 -1.35 -7.45 4.34
C GLU A 6 -0.48 -7.78 5.55
N ILE A 7 -0.73 -8.91 6.24
CA ILE A 7 0.13 -9.35 7.35
C ILE A 7 1.57 -9.50 6.87
N LEU A 8 1.79 -10.20 5.75
CA LEU A 8 3.13 -10.49 5.27
C LEU A 8 3.86 -9.23 4.79
N TYR A 9 3.22 -8.40 3.97
CA TYR A 9 3.90 -7.29 3.33
C TYR A 9 3.94 -6.02 4.19
N ARG A 10 2.91 -5.74 5.00
CA ARG A 10 2.84 -4.52 5.84
C ARG A 10 3.26 -4.82 7.27
N GLY A 11 2.61 -5.82 7.87
CA GLY A 11 2.88 -6.23 9.25
C GLY A 11 4.31 -6.72 9.45
N VAL A 12 4.83 -7.52 8.50
CA VAL A 12 6.17 -8.10 8.59
C VAL A 12 7.16 -7.36 7.70
N LEU A 13 7.10 -7.52 6.37
CA LEU A 13 8.19 -7.13 5.47
C LEU A 13 8.53 -5.63 5.54
N PHE A 14 7.55 -4.75 5.34
CA PHE A 14 7.73 -3.30 5.47
C PHE A 14 8.30 -2.92 6.85
N SER A 15 7.68 -3.43 7.92
CA SER A 15 8.09 -3.11 9.30
C SER A 15 9.52 -3.56 9.60
N GLN A 16 9.91 -4.75 9.14
CA GLN A 16 11.27 -5.28 9.31
C GLN A 16 12.30 -4.54 8.46
N LEU A 17 11.97 -4.16 7.22
CA LEU A 17 12.84 -3.34 6.38
C LEU A 17 13.10 -1.97 7.03
N PHE A 18 12.06 -1.35 7.58
CA PHE A 18 12.18 -0.08 8.27
C PHE A 18 13.08 -0.17 9.50
N LEU A 19 12.85 -1.17 10.36
CA LEU A 19 13.69 -1.43 11.53
C LEU A 19 15.14 -1.76 11.14
N TYR A 20 15.33 -2.53 10.06
CA TYR A 20 16.65 -2.85 9.54
C TYR A 20 17.39 -1.57 9.10
N PHE A 21 16.77 -0.71 8.28
CA PHE A 21 17.41 0.52 7.82
C PHE A 21 17.70 1.50 8.95
N LYS A 22 16.79 1.60 9.92
CA LYS A 22 16.98 2.40 11.14
C LYS A 22 18.16 1.88 11.97
N SER A 23 18.20 0.58 12.26
CA SER A 23 19.26 -0.02 13.09
C SER A 23 20.65 0.07 12.45
N LYS A 24 20.72 0.08 11.13
CA LYS A 24 21.98 0.15 10.37
C LYS A 24 22.38 1.57 9.98
N ASN A 25 21.60 2.60 10.35
CA ASN A 25 21.78 3.99 9.92
C ASN A 25 22.05 4.09 8.40
N LYS A 26 21.32 3.28 7.60
CA LYS A 26 21.57 3.15 6.15
C LYS A 26 21.25 4.43 5.38
N PHE A 27 20.40 5.28 5.94
CA PHE A 27 19.98 6.54 5.34
C PHE A 27 20.09 7.67 6.35
N SER A 28 20.36 8.87 5.83
CA SER A 28 20.59 10.09 6.61
C SER A 28 19.36 10.60 7.36
N ASN A 29 18.16 10.30 6.87
CA ASN A 29 16.90 10.70 7.48
C ASN A 29 15.90 9.54 7.49
N GLU A 30 14.90 9.64 8.38
CA GLU A 30 13.87 8.62 8.57
C GLU A 30 12.93 8.52 7.35
N GLU A 31 12.67 9.63 6.66
CA GLU A 31 11.87 9.67 5.43
C GLU A 31 12.43 8.72 4.36
N ASN A 32 13.74 8.75 4.11
CA ASN A 32 14.37 7.85 3.15
C ASN A 32 14.28 6.39 3.59
N GLN A 33 14.34 6.11 4.90
CA GLN A 33 14.16 4.76 5.43
C GLN A 33 12.75 4.24 5.14
N ILE A 34 11.73 5.09 5.34
CA ILE A 34 10.33 4.76 5.07
C ILE A 34 10.12 4.54 3.57
N VAL A 35 10.55 5.49 2.73
CA VAL A 35 10.40 5.41 1.27
C VAL A 35 11.04 4.13 0.74
N MET A 36 12.27 3.82 1.16
CA MET A 36 12.95 2.61 0.69
C MET A 36 12.31 1.33 1.20
N SER A 37 11.79 1.33 2.43
CA SER A 37 11.04 0.18 2.97
C SER A 37 9.76 -0.07 2.19
N ILE A 38 9.02 0.99 1.85
CA ILE A 38 7.83 0.90 1.00
C ILE A 38 8.22 0.35 -0.37
N LEU A 39 9.16 1.00 -1.07
CA LEU A 39 9.53 0.61 -2.43
C LEU A 39 9.96 -0.85 -2.53
N ILE A 40 10.86 -1.30 -1.66
CA ILE A 40 11.35 -2.69 -1.68
C ILE A 40 10.21 -3.66 -1.37
N SER A 41 9.41 -3.38 -0.34
CA SER A 41 8.28 -4.24 0.00
C SER A 41 7.26 -4.33 -1.15
N GLN A 42 7.01 -3.23 -1.86
CA GLN A 42 5.99 -3.22 -2.92
C GLN A 42 6.49 -3.81 -4.24
N ILE A 43 7.79 -3.68 -4.53
CA ILE A 43 8.41 -4.42 -5.64
C ILE A 43 8.27 -5.91 -5.39
N LEU A 44 8.60 -6.39 -4.18
CA LEU A 44 8.47 -7.81 -3.85
C LEU A 44 7.01 -8.28 -3.84
N PHE A 45 6.07 -7.43 -3.41
CA PHE A 45 4.64 -7.69 -3.50
C PHE A 45 4.19 -7.86 -4.95
N ALA A 46 4.54 -6.93 -5.83
CA ALA A 46 4.20 -6.99 -7.25
C ALA A 46 4.82 -8.23 -7.92
N LEU A 47 6.09 -8.54 -7.65
CA LEU A 47 6.76 -9.72 -8.20
C LEU A 47 6.09 -11.03 -7.78
N ALA A 48 5.55 -11.11 -6.56
CA ALA A 48 4.81 -12.29 -6.09
C ALA A 48 3.50 -12.54 -6.85
N HIS A 49 3.02 -11.57 -7.65
CA HIS A 49 1.86 -11.76 -8.52
C HIS A 49 2.21 -12.42 -9.86
N ILE A 50 3.49 -12.47 -10.25
CA ILE A 50 3.92 -13.05 -11.54
C ILE A 50 3.37 -14.47 -11.76
N PRO A 51 3.46 -15.41 -10.80
CA PRO A 51 2.91 -16.76 -11.00
C PRO A 51 1.41 -16.73 -11.27
N ASN A 52 0.67 -15.90 -10.52
CA ASN A 52 -0.78 -15.77 -10.69
C ASN A 52 -1.14 -15.17 -12.06
N ARG A 53 -0.31 -14.29 -12.62
CA ARG A 53 -0.51 -13.74 -13.98
C ARG A 53 -0.43 -14.84 -15.04
N PHE A 54 0.60 -15.70 -14.99
CA PHE A 54 0.72 -16.81 -15.93
C PHE A 54 -0.41 -17.84 -15.77
N ILE A 55 -0.82 -18.14 -14.54
CA ILE A 55 -1.97 -19.04 -14.27
C ILE A 55 -3.27 -18.45 -14.81
N SER A 56 -3.43 -17.12 -14.77
CA SER A 56 -4.61 -16.41 -15.26
C SER A 56 -4.63 -16.18 -16.78
N GLY A 57 -3.68 -16.75 -17.53
CA GLY A 57 -3.66 -16.70 -18.98
C GLY A 57 -2.89 -15.54 -19.61
N TYR A 58 -2.18 -14.73 -18.82
CA TYR A 58 -1.28 -13.69 -19.34
C TYR A 58 0.05 -14.31 -19.77
N TYR A 59 0.12 -14.76 -21.03
CA TYR A 59 1.31 -15.43 -21.58
C TYR A 59 2.25 -14.48 -22.33
N ALA A 60 1.73 -13.34 -22.79
CA ALA A 60 2.55 -12.32 -23.42
C ALA A 60 3.33 -11.54 -22.34
N LEU A 61 4.62 -11.30 -22.59
CA LEU A 61 5.54 -10.77 -21.59
C LEU A 61 5.21 -9.31 -21.22
N ASP A 62 4.73 -8.55 -22.19
CA ASP A 62 4.18 -7.21 -22.03
C ASP A 62 2.92 -7.22 -21.16
N GLU A 63 1.94 -8.09 -21.43
CA GLU A 63 0.73 -8.19 -20.63
C GLU A 63 1.02 -8.57 -19.17
N ALA A 64 1.92 -9.54 -18.96
CA ALA A 64 2.35 -9.93 -17.64
C ALA A 64 3.04 -8.77 -16.90
N PHE A 65 3.91 -8.01 -17.59
CA PHE A 65 4.62 -6.86 -17.04
C PHE A 65 3.68 -5.70 -16.71
N PHE A 66 2.81 -5.30 -17.63
CA PHE A 66 1.80 -4.25 -17.39
C PHE A 66 0.83 -4.65 -16.27
N GLY A 67 0.54 -5.95 -16.15
CA GLY A 67 -0.23 -6.52 -15.04
C GLY A 67 0.42 -6.38 -13.66
N LEU A 68 1.69 -5.99 -13.56
CA LEU A 68 2.39 -5.71 -12.28
C LEU A 68 2.29 -4.25 -11.85
N ILE A 69 1.97 -3.33 -12.77
CA ILE A 69 1.90 -1.89 -12.46
C ILE A 69 0.79 -1.60 -11.45
N SER A 70 -0.39 -2.19 -11.66
CA SER A 70 -1.53 -2.02 -10.76
C SER A 70 -1.22 -2.47 -9.31
N PRO A 71 -0.76 -3.71 -9.04
CA PRO A 71 -0.43 -4.14 -7.69
C PRO A 71 0.74 -3.35 -7.08
N LEU A 72 1.68 -2.84 -7.89
CA LEU A 72 2.75 -1.97 -7.41
C LEU A 72 2.19 -0.62 -6.89
N ILE A 73 1.38 0.07 -7.70
CA ILE A 73 0.81 1.38 -7.34
C ILE A 73 -0.13 1.26 -6.14
N ILE A 74 -1.07 0.31 -6.18
CA ILE A 74 -2.01 0.04 -5.08
C ILE A 74 -1.22 -0.38 -3.83
N GLY A 75 -0.18 -1.18 -4.02
CA GLY A 75 0.72 -1.61 -2.97
C GLY A 75 1.35 -0.44 -2.21
N VAL A 76 1.88 0.53 -2.96
CA VAL A 76 2.52 1.74 -2.41
C VAL A 76 1.51 2.55 -1.64
N PHE A 77 0.32 2.77 -2.21
CA PHE A 77 -0.75 3.50 -1.55
C PHE A 77 -1.14 2.87 -0.21
N ILE A 78 -1.46 1.57 -0.19
CA ILE A 78 -1.89 0.87 1.03
C ILE A 78 -0.77 0.85 2.09
N SER A 79 0.50 0.76 1.67
CA SER A 79 1.64 0.81 2.60
C SER A 79 1.84 2.19 3.21
N TYR A 80 1.58 3.24 2.44
CA TYR A 80 1.56 4.60 2.97
C TYR A 80 0.41 4.80 3.96
N VAL A 81 -0.79 4.26 3.67
CA VAL A 81 -1.91 4.24 4.63
C VAL A 81 -1.51 3.48 5.90
N TYR A 82 -0.85 2.33 5.78
CA TYR A 82 -0.35 1.58 6.93
C TYR A 82 0.63 2.41 7.75
N TYR A 83 1.58 3.09 7.10
CA TYR A 83 2.54 3.97 7.78
C TYR A 83 1.84 5.10 8.56
N LEU A 84 0.83 5.75 7.96
CA LEU A 84 0.10 6.84 8.61
C LEU A 84 -0.82 6.37 9.75
N THR A 85 -1.42 5.19 9.62
CA THR A 85 -2.48 4.73 10.53
C THR A 85 -1.99 3.71 11.55
N ASN A 86 -0.86 3.04 11.30
CA ASN A 86 -0.38 1.87 12.01
C ASN A 86 -1.48 0.81 12.27
N ASN A 87 -2.42 0.68 11.33
CA ASN A 87 -3.61 -0.14 11.49
C ASN A 87 -3.75 -1.14 10.34
N LEU A 88 -3.44 -2.40 10.63
CA LEU A 88 -3.49 -3.47 9.64
C LEU A 88 -4.92 -3.77 9.17
N TYR A 89 -5.94 -3.60 10.02
CA TYR A 89 -7.33 -3.87 9.65
C TYR A 89 -7.84 -2.91 8.57
N ILE A 90 -7.39 -1.65 8.58
CA ILE A 90 -7.72 -0.68 7.52
C ILE A 90 -7.12 -1.16 6.19
N CYS A 91 -5.86 -1.58 6.18
CA CYS A 91 -5.20 -2.11 4.99
C CYS A 91 -5.89 -3.36 4.46
N ILE A 92 -6.27 -4.29 5.35
CA ILE A 92 -6.99 -5.53 4.99
C ILE A 92 -8.33 -5.19 4.36
N GLY A 93 -9.07 -4.21 4.92
CA GLY A 93 -10.33 -3.74 4.38
C GLY A 93 -10.17 -3.10 2.99
N LEU A 94 -9.23 -2.16 2.84
CA LEU A 94 -8.97 -1.48 1.55
C LEU A 94 -8.55 -2.46 0.46
N HIS A 95 -7.66 -3.39 0.78
CA HIS A 95 -7.24 -4.43 -0.16
C HIS A 95 -8.39 -5.41 -0.46
N GLY A 96 -9.13 -5.84 0.56
CA GLY A 96 -10.29 -6.72 0.39
C GLY A 96 -11.33 -6.13 -0.56
N ILE A 97 -11.64 -4.84 -0.41
CA ILE A 97 -12.54 -4.10 -1.31
C ILE A 97 -11.99 -4.04 -2.74
N GLY A 98 -10.67 -3.86 -2.92
CA GLY A 98 -10.06 -3.90 -4.25
C GLY A 98 -10.16 -5.27 -4.93
N ASN A 99 -10.08 -6.36 -4.17
CA ASN A 99 -10.15 -7.72 -4.69
C ASN A 99 -11.58 -8.16 -5.00
N ILE A 100 -12.54 -7.71 -4.20
CA ILE A 100 -13.96 -7.86 -4.50
C ILE A 100 -14.27 -6.78 -5.54
N SER A 101 -14.03 -7.05 -6.84
CA SER A 101 -14.38 -6.12 -7.92
C SER A 101 -15.77 -5.53 -7.65
N VAL A 102 -15.84 -4.30 -7.14
CA VAL A 102 -17.10 -3.78 -6.61
C VAL A 102 -17.98 -3.53 -7.83
N SER A 103 -18.88 -4.49 -8.08
CA SER A 103 -19.73 -4.62 -9.25
C SER A 103 -20.72 -3.45 -9.43
N ILE A 104 -20.69 -2.46 -8.53
CA ILE A 104 -21.49 -1.24 -8.63
C ILE A 104 -20.96 -0.26 -9.69
N PHE A 105 -19.65 -0.23 -9.96
CA PHE A 105 -19.07 0.64 -11.00
C PHE A 105 -19.03 -0.02 -12.37
N THR A 106 -19.04 -1.36 -12.44
CA THR A 106 -19.17 -2.09 -13.72
C THR A 106 -20.52 -1.88 -14.41
N LEU A 107 -21.53 -1.40 -13.67
CA LEU A 107 -22.83 -1.00 -14.22
C LEU A 107 -22.76 0.30 -15.04
N TRP A 108 -21.76 1.16 -14.79
CA TRP A 108 -21.68 2.50 -15.37
C TRP A 108 -20.37 2.77 -16.13
N PHE A 109 -19.33 1.96 -15.90
CA PHE A 109 -18.02 2.07 -16.55
C PHE A 109 -17.49 0.68 -16.90
N PRO A 110 -16.83 0.49 -18.06
CA PRO A 110 -16.22 -0.79 -18.41
C PRO A 110 -15.19 -1.22 -17.35
N PRO A 111 -15.03 -2.53 -17.09
CA PRO A 111 -14.15 -3.07 -16.06
C PRO A 111 -12.69 -2.80 -16.45
N SER A 112 -12.23 -1.60 -16.15
CA SER A 112 -10.83 -1.22 -16.24
C SER A 112 -10.26 -1.19 -14.83
N GLN A 113 -9.06 -1.72 -14.68
CA GLN A 113 -8.31 -1.83 -13.42
C GLN A 113 -8.05 -0.46 -12.75
N TRP A 114 -8.41 0.64 -13.43
CA TRP A 114 -8.23 2.04 -13.05
C TRP A 114 -9.37 2.60 -12.19
N SER A 115 -10.55 1.95 -12.16
CA SER A 115 -11.72 2.41 -11.37
C SER A 115 -11.46 2.47 -9.86
N LEU A 116 -10.44 1.78 -9.36
CA LEU A 116 -10.06 1.76 -7.95
C LEU A 116 -9.16 2.93 -7.55
N LEU A 117 -8.50 3.62 -8.48
CA LEU A 117 -7.61 4.73 -8.14
C LEU A 117 -8.38 5.95 -7.63
N ILE A 118 -9.62 6.14 -8.09
CA ILE A 118 -10.44 7.30 -7.75
C ILE A 118 -10.88 7.27 -6.27
N PRO A 119 -11.48 6.18 -5.73
CA PRO A 119 -11.80 6.09 -4.31
C PRO A 119 -10.57 6.11 -3.41
N LEU A 120 -9.48 5.44 -3.80
CA LEU A 120 -8.22 5.44 -3.05
C LEU A 120 -7.61 6.84 -2.99
N PHE A 121 -7.72 7.63 -4.07
CA PHE A 121 -7.35 9.05 -4.09
C PHE A 121 -8.19 9.88 -3.11
N PHE A 122 -9.51 9.70 -3.05
CA PHE A 122 -10.33 10.44 -2.08
C PHE A 122 -10.04 10.06 -0.62
N VAL A 123 -9.79 8.78 -0.34
CA VAL A 123 -9.39 8.32 1.01
C VAL A 123 -7.99 8.83 1.37
N PHE A 124 -7.04 8.82 0.41
CA PHE A 124 -5.72 9.43 0.57
C PHE A 124 -5.83 10.90 0.98
N PHE A 125 -6.60 11.68 0.21
CA PHE A 125 -6.77 13.10 0.45
C PHE A 125 -7.48 13.37 1.77
N TYR A 126 -8.51 12.59 2.11
CA TYR A 126 -9.18 12.69 3.40
C TYR A 126 -8.21 12.46 4.57
N ILE A 127 -7.40 11.41 4.53
CA ILE A 127 -6.41 11.12 5.59
C ILE A 127 -5.39 12.26 5.67
N LEU A 128 -4.83 12.69 4.53
CA LEU A 128 -3.79 13.72 4.47
C LEU A 128 -4.29 15.09 4.98
N PHE A 129 -5.53 15.47 4.64
CA PHE A 129 -6.15 16.70 5.15
C PHE A 129 -6.45 16.60 6.65
N ASN A 130 -6.85 15.43 7.16
CA ASN A 130 -7.21 15.28 8.56
C ASN A 130 -5.99 15.13 9.48
N THR A 131 -4.86 14.59 9.00
CA THR A 131 -3.60 14.54 9.75
C THR A 131 -2.94 15.91 9.86
N ASN A 132 -3.07 16.78 8.84
CA ASN A 132 -2.53 18.14 8.87
C ASN A 132 -3.34 19.11 9.76
N ASN A 133 -4.57 18.74 10.12
CA ASN A 133 -5.43 19.52 11.03
C ASN A 133 -5.30 19.11 12.50
N GLN A 134 -4.40 18.18 12.84
CA GLN A 134 -4.11 17.91 14.25
C GLN A 134 -3.24 19.02 14.83
N ASP A 135 -3.83 19.72 15.80
CA ASP A 135 -3.29 20.87 16.52
C ASP A 135 -1.82 20.64 16.97
N PRO A 136 -0.83 21.44 16.52
CA PRO A 136 0.59 21.24 16.85
C PRO A 136 0.89 21.35 18.36
N GLY A 137 -0.08 21.76 19.18
CA GLY A 137 0.01 21.80 20.63
C GLY A 137 -0.06 20.45 21.34
N LEU A 138 -0.64 19.40 20.74
CA LEU A 138 -0.79 18.10 21.41
C LEU A 138 0.46 17.22 21.34
N SER A 139 1.28 17.34 20.30
CA SER A 139 2.51 16.53 20.15
C SER A 139 3.57 16.87 21.20
N LYS A 140 3.57 18.11 21.72
CA LYS A 140 4.46 18.52 22.82
C LYS A 140 4.12 17.90 24.17
N LYS A 141 2.86 17.47 24.39
CA LYS A 141 2.42 16.92 25.68
C LYS A 141 2.71 15.43 25.87
N ILE A 142 2.94 14.69 24.78
CA ILE A 142 3.20 13.24 24.85
C ILE A 142 4.70 12.95 25.07
N ASN A 143 5.59 13.87 24.69
CA ASN A 143 7.05 13.72 24.89
C ASN A 143 7.53 14.11 26.31
N THR A 144 6.64 14.15 27.31
CA THR A 144 6.99 14.50 28.70
C THR A 144 6.51 13.49 29.75
N ILE A 145 6.19 12.27 29.33
CA ILE A 145 5.98 11.11 30.21
C ILE A 145 6.94 10.01 29.79
#